data_AF-A0A965V467-F1
#
_entry.id   AF-A0A965V467-F1
#
_cell.length_a   1.000
_cell.length_b   1.000
_cell.length_c   1.000
_cell.angle_alpha   90.00
_cell.angle_beta   90.00
_cell.angle_gamma   90.00
#
_symmetry.space_group_name_H-M   'P 1'
#
loop_
_entity.id
_entity.type
_entity.pdbx_description
1 polymer ?
#
loop_
_entity_poly.entity_id
_entity_poly.type
_entity_poly.pdbx_seq_one_letter_code
_entity_poly.pdbx_strand_id
1 'polypeptide(L)'
;MSNLADKKAYLEQYLNEPIESIIAFMTGQKVKRSEIFELGNLASEYPGATRRLIKKMTSLIFNQGGRWVVFTANNLVLNAFHKLNLNPQVISKANPDLLPNHGINWGHYYETKPQVMFIKVPTHI
;
A
#
# COMPACT_ATOMS: atom_id res chain seq x y z
N MET A 1 -9.37 -3.78 2.24
CA MET A 1 -8.84 -2.54 2.87
C MET A 1 -9.03 -2.65 4.37
N SER A 2 -8.05 -2.25 5.18
CA SER A 2 -8.19 -2.29 6.64
C SER A 2 -7.38 -1.20 7.34
N ASN A 3 -7.98 -0.58 8.35
CA ASN A 3 -7.30 0.33 9.27
C ASN A 3 -6.27 -0.43 10.12
N LEU A 4 -5.15 0.20 10.46
CA LEU A 4 -4.04 -0.41 11.20
C LEU A 4 -3.99 -0.08 12.69
N ALA A 5 -4.97 0.65 13.25
CA ALA A 5 -4.98 1.13 14.63
C ALA A 5 -4.53 0.06 15.65
N ASP A 6 -5.09 -1.14 15.56
CA ASP A 6 -4.86 -2.22 16.53
C ASP A 6 -4.22 -3.47 15.89
N LYS A 7 -3.60 -3.34 14.71
CA LYS A 7 -3.02 -4.50 14.01
C LYS A 7 -1.81 -4.19 13.14
N LYS A 8 -1.03 -5.24 12.87
CA LYS A 8 0.05 -5.22 11.89
C LYS A 8 -0.47 -5.27 10.45
N ALA A 9 0.19 -4.53 9.55
CA ALA A 9 -0.09 -4.68 8.13
C ALA A 9 0.56 -5.97 7.63
N TYR A 10 -0.04 -6.66 6.65
CA TYR A 10 0.59 -7.83 6.06
C TYR A 10 1.96 -7.49 5.46
N LEU A 11 2.08 -6.32 4.81
CA LEU A 11 3.33 -5.84 4.21
C LEU A 11 4.45 -5.55 5.21
N GLU A 12 4.17 -5.46 6.51
CA GLU A 12 5.23 -5.27 7.52
C GLU A 12 6.12 -6.51 7.66
N GLN A 13 5.72 -7.65 7.10
CA GLN A 13 6.61 -8.82 6.96
C GLN A 13 7.82 -8.53 6.07
N TYR A 14 7.76 -7.52 5.20
CA TYR A 14 8.88 -7.12 4.33
C TYR A 14 9.74 -6.00 4.91
N LEU A 15 9.44 -5.53 6.13
CA LEU A 15 10.00 -4.31 6.70
C LEU A 15 10.69 -4.61 8.03
N ASN A 16 11.77 -3.88 8.31
CA ASN A 16 12.51 -3.99 9.58
C ASN A 16 11.93 -3.08 10.68
N GLU A 17 11.08 -2.13 10.30
CA GLU A 17 10.50 -1.11 11.19
C GLU A 17 8.97 -1.05 10.99
N PRO A 18 8.20 -0.61 12.01
CA PRO A 18 6.77 -0.34 11.86
C PRO A 18 6.48 0.66 10.74
N ILE A 19 5.38 0.45 10.01
CA ILE A 19 5.07 1.22 8.80
C ILE A 19 4.87 2.72 9.09
N GLU A 20 4.30 3.09 10.23
CA GLU A 20 4.14 4.48 10.69
C GLU A 20 5.48 5.18 10.89
N SER A 21 6.50 4.46 11.40
CA SER A 21 7.83 5.01 11.63
C SER A 21 8.53 5.31 10.31
N ILE A 22 8.40 4.39 9.33
CA ILE A 22 8.97 4.57 7.99
C ILE A 22 8.31 5.76 7.27
N ILE A 23 6.97 5.84 7.29
CA ILE A 23 6.26 6.96 6.66
C ILE A 23 6.61 8.28 7.34
N ALA A 24 6.68 8.30 8.68
CA ALA A 24 7.06 9.49 9.43
C ALA A 24 8.47 9.96 9.04
N PHE A 25 9.43 9.04 8.97
CA PHE A 25 10.78 9.33 8.53
C PHE A 25 10.84 9.87 7.09
N MET A 26 10.18 9.21 6.14
CA MET A 26 10.22 9.60 4.72
C MET A 26 9.49 10.92 4.43
N THR A 27 8.53 11.33 5.27
CA THR A 27 7.69 12.51 5.02
C THR A 27 7.97 13.69 5.96
N GLY A 28 8.76 13.46 7.02
CA GLY A 28 8.96 14.44 8.10
C GLY A 28 7.70 14.78 8.90
N GLN A 29 6.62 14.00 8.76
CA GLN A 29 5.33 14.25 9.42
C GLN A 29 5.13 13.27 10.58
N LYS A 30 4.41 13.72 11.61
CA LYS A 30 3.91 12.80 12.64
C LYS A 30 2.82 11.93 12.02
N VAL A 31 2.98 10.60 12.13
CA VAL A 31 2.03 9.62 11.60
C VAL A 31 1.44 8.82 12.74
N LYS A 32 0.11 8.78 12.85
CA LYS A 32 -0.57 7.86 13.77
C LYS A 32 -0.94 6.59 13.03
N ARG A 33 -0.77 5.44 13.69
CA ARG A 33 -1.12 4.14 13.12
C ARG A 33 -2.59 4.01 12.73
N SER A 34 -3.48 4.66 13.48
CA SER A 34 -4.92 4.75 13.17
C SER A 34 -5.26 5.58 11.93
N GLU A 35 -4.31 6.35 11.39
CA GLU A 35 -4.48 7.10 10.14
C GLU A 35 -4.03 6.30 8.91
N ILE A 36 -3.50 5.09 9.11
CA ILE A 36 -2.94 4.24 8.05
C ILE A 36 -3.92 3.12 7.71
N PHE A 37 -4.14 2.94 6.41
CA PHE A 37 -4.93 1.85 5.87
C PHE A 37 -4.11 0.99 4.92
N GLU A 38 -4.19 -0.32 5.09
CA GLU A 38 -3.61 -1.27 4.15
C GLU A 38 -4.61 -1.62 3.04
N LEU A 39 -4.14 -1.52 1.79
CA LEU A 39 -4.80 -2.07 0.62
C LEU A 39 -4.13 -3.38 0.21
N GLY A 40 -4.68 -4.49 0.72
CA GLY A 40 -4.34 -5.84 0.27
C GLY A 40 -5.06 -6.23 -1.03
N ASN A 41 -4.53 -7.27 -1.69
CA ASN A 41 -5.14 -7.97 -2.83
C ASN A 41 -5.51 -7.07 -4.03
N LEU A 42 -4.65 -6.11 -4.39
CA LEU A 42 -4.78 -5.30 -5.62
C LEU A 42 -4.38 -6.08 -6.89
N ALA A 43 -4.06 -7.37 -6.78
CA ALA A 43 -3.54 -8.22 -7.84
C ALA A 43 -4.58 -8.68 -8.88
N SER A 44 -5.84 -8.22 -8.82
CA SER A 44 -6.87 -8.61 -9.79
C SER A 44 -6.74 -7.85 -11.11
N GLU A 45 -5.86 -8.36 -11.97
CA GLU A 45 -5.83 -8.47 -13.46
C GLU A 45 -6.39 -7.37 -14.39
N TYR A 46 -7.02 -6.28 -13.92
CA TYR A 46 -7.63 -5.26 -14.77
C TYR A 46 -7.33 -3.83 -14.31
N PRO A 47 -6.45 -3.08 -15.01
CA PRO A 47 -6.09 -1.71 -14.67
C PRO A 47 -7.29 -0.75 -14.51
N GLY A 48 -8.36 -0.98 -15.30
CA GLY A 48 -9.58 -0.18 -15.25
C GLY A 48 -10.41 -0.40 -13.97
N ALA A 49 -10.40 -1.62 -13.42
CA ALA A 49 -11.06 -1.93 -12.15
C ALA A 49 -10.26 -1.37 -10.97
N THR A 50 -8.93 -1.47 -11.02
CA THR A 50 -8.02 -0.92 -10.00
C THR A 50 -8.19 0.59 -9.86
N ARG A 51 -8.29 1.34 -10.97
CA ARG A 51 -8.46 2.81 -10.92
C ARG A 51 -9.75 3.25 -10.21
N ARG A 52 -10.89 2.63 -10.55
CA ARG A 52 -12.18 2.94 -9.90
C ARG A 52 -12.15 2.60 -8.41
N LEU A 53 -11.52 1.48 -8.07
CA LEU A 53 -11.35 1.06 -6.69
C LEU A 53 -10.50 2.07 -5.91
N ILE A 54 -9.34 2.50 -6.45
CA ILE A 54 -8.48 3.50 -5.81
C ILE A 54 -9.24 4.80 -5.54
N LYS A 55 -9.98 5.33 -6.52
CA LYS A 55 -10.75 6.59 -6.36
C LYS A 55 -11.83 6.46 -5.27
N LYS A 56 -12.57 5.34 -5.25
CA LYS A 56 -13.62 5.12 -4.24
C LYS A 56 -13.03 4.94 -2.83
N MET A 57 -11.92 4.22 -2.72
CA MET A 57 -11.29 3.93 -1.43
C MET A 57 -10.66 5.18 -0.81
N THR A 58 -9.96 5.99 -1.59
CA THR A 58 -9.31 7.21 -1.07
C THR A 58 -10.31 8.19 -0.45
N SER A 59 -11.49 8.39 -1.06
CA SER A 59 -12.56 9.19 -0.45
C SER A 59 -13.10 8.57 0.85
N LEU A 60 -13.34 7.26 0.87
CA LEU A 60 -13.82 6.57 2.07
C LEU A 60 -12.80 6.64 3.22
N ILE A 61 -11.53 6.44 2.92
CA ILE A 61 -10.43 6.49 3.89
C ILE A 61 -10.31 7.90 4.48
N PHE A 62 -10.36 8.93 3.62
CA PHE A 62 -10.30 10.31 4.08
C PHE A 62 -11.44 10.63 5.06
N ASN A 63 -12.67 10.21 4.75
CA ASN A 63 -13.84 10.41 5.61
C ASN A 63 -13.77 9.63 6.93
N GLN A 64 -12.95 8.57 7.00
CA GLN A 64 -12.67 7.82 8.23
C GLN A 64 -11.45 8.38 9.01
N GLY A 65 -10.93 9.55 8.61
CA GLY A 65 -9.74 10.16 9.23
C GLY A 65 -8.42 9.59 8.76
N GLY A 66 -8.42 8.68 7.78
CA GLY A 66 -7.22 8.11 7.21
C GLY A 66 -6.44 9.13 6.38
N ARG A 67 -5.12 9.11 6.54
CA ARG A 67 -4.16 10.02 5.87
C ARG A 67 -3.19 9.29 4.98
N TRP A 68 -2.99 7.99 5.22
CA TRP A 68 -1.99 7.20 4.54
C TRP A 68 -2.57 5.87 4.07
N VAL A 69 -2.14 5.47 2.89
CA VAL A 69 -2.51 4.18 2.32
C VAL A 69 -1.25 3.43 1.96
N VAL A 70 -1.15 2.19 2.40
CA VAL A 70 0.01 1.33 2.21
C VAL A 70 -0.39 0.07 1.46
N PHE A 71 0.48 -0.40 0.58
CA PHE A 71 0.17 -1.55 -0.28
C PHE A 71 1.43 -2.19 -0.85
N THR A 72 1.27 -3.44 -1.28
CA THR A 72 2.24 -4.13 -2.12
C THR A 72 1.71 -4.16 -3.56
N ALA A 73 2.50 -3.66 -4.51
CA ALA A 73 2.06 -3.50 -5.89
C ALA A 73 3.19 -3.79 -6.88
N ASN A 74 2.81 -4.25 -8.08
CA ASN A 74 3.69 -4.32 -9.23
C ASN A 74 3.50 -3.08 -10.14
N ASN A 75 4.24 -3.03 -11.25
CA ASN A 75 4.22 -1.92 -12.19
C ASN A 75 2.83 -1.62 -12.78
N LEU A 76 1.97 -2.64 -12.92
CA LEU A 76 0.61 -2.46 -13.45
C LEU A 76 -0.23 -1.57 -12.52
N VAL A 77 -0.17 -1.87 -11.21
CA VAL A 77 -0.90 -1.13 -10.18
C VAL A 77 -0.29 0.26 -9.99
N LEU A 78 1.05 0.37 -10.00
CA LEU A 78 1.75 1.65 -9.96
C LEU A 78 1.29 2.59 -11.09
N ASN A 79 1.15 2.08 -12.31
CA ASN A 79 0.63 2.83 -13.44
C ASN A 79 -0.81 3.31 -13.24
N ALA A 80 -1.65 2.54 -12.54
CA ALA A 80 -3.02 2.97 -12.22
C ALA A 80 -3.05 4.14 -11.22
N PHE A 81 -2.13 4.17 -10.25
CA PHE A 81 -1.97 5.31 -9.34
C PHE A 81 -1.46 6.56 -10.07
N HIS A 82 -0.44 6.43 -10.94
CA HIS A 82 0.05 7.57 -11.72
C HIS A 82 -1.01 8.17 -12.65
N LYS A 83 -1.87 7.35 -13.27
CA LYS A 83 -3.03 7.83 -14.07
C LYS A 83 -4.11 8.55 -13.26
N LEU A 84 -4.01 8.54 -11.93
CA LEU A 84 -4.87 9.29 -11.01
C LEU A 84 -4.15 10.51 -10.41
N ASN A 85 -2.96 10.86 -10.91
CA ASN A 85 -2.09 11.89 -10.30
C ASN A 85 -1.77 11.60 -8.83
N LEU A 86 -1.76 10.32 -8.46
CA LEU A 86 -1.27 9.86 -7.17
C LEU A 86 0.20 9.47 -7.35
N ASN A 87 1.03 9.85 -6.38
CA ASN A 87 2.48 9.62 -6.42
C ASN A 87 2.90 8.62 -5.33
N PRO A 88 2.78 7.30 -5.58
CA PRO A 88 3.31 6.27 -4.68
C PRO A 88 4.78 6.50 -4.38
N GLN A 89 5.11 6.41 -3.10
CA GLN A 89 6.47 6.41 -2.61
C GLN A 89 6.87 4.96 -2.33
N VAL A 90 7.97 4.53 -2.94
CA VAL A 90 8.52 3.18 -2.77
C VAL A 90 9.28 3.13 -1.44
N ILE A 91 8.96 2.14 -0.61
CA ILE A 91 9.65 1.85 0.64
C ILE A 91 10.72 0.79 0.42
N SER A 92 10.33 -0.35 -0.15
CA SER A 92 11.22 -1.51 -0.32
C SER A 92 10.70 -2.44 -1.42
N LYS A 93 11.52 -3.42 -1.80
CA LYS A 93 11.06 -4.58 -2.58
C LYS A 93 10.25 -5.50 -1.66
N ALA A 94 9.17 -6.08 -2.16
CA ALA A 94 8.48 -7.15 -1.45
C ALA A 94 9.23 -8.47 -1.68
N ASN A 95 10.28 -8.71 -0.89
CA ASN A 95 11.09 -9.90 -0.99
C ASN A 95 10.33 -11.12 -0.44
N PRO A 96 9.99 -12.13 -1.27
CA PRO A 96 9.28 -13.32 -0.81
C PRO A 96 10.06 -14.11 0.25
N ASP A 97 11.40 -14.03 0.27
CA ASP A 97 12.22 -14.75 1.26
C ASP A 97 12.00 -14.28 2.71
N LEU A 98 11.37 -13.11 2.89
CA LEU A 98 11.00 -12.61 4.22
C LEU A 98 9.66 -13.18 4.71
N LEU A 99 8.93 -13.90 3.86
CA LEU A 99 7.68 -14.57 4.26
C LEU A 99 7.94 -15.95 4.85
N PRO A 100 7.14 -16.39 5.84
CA PRO A 100 7.28 -17.72 6.45
C PRO A 100 7.25 -18.90 5.46
N ASN A 101 6.55 -18.74 4.32
CA ASN A 101 6.42 -19.77 3.28
C ASN A 101 7.13 -19.38 1.97
N HIS A 102 8.04 -18.43 2.00
CA HIS A 102 8.77 -17.95 0.80
C HIS A 102 7.86 -17.52 -0.36
N GLY A 103 6.63 -17.07 -0.05
CA GLY A 103 5.69 -16.62 -1.07
C GLY A 103 5.11 -17.74 -1.97
N ILE A 104 5.30 -19.03 -1.63
CA ILE A 104 4.84 -20.18 -2.44
C ILE A 104 3.35 -20.07 -2.81
N ASN A 105 2.52 -19.56 -1.89
CA ASN A 105 1.08 -19.44 -2.10
C ASN A 105 0.66 -18.31 -3.06
N TRP A 106 1.62 -17.54 -3.60
CA TRP A 106 1.36 -16.38 -4.45
C TRP A 106 1.61 -16.64 -5.94
N GLY A 107 1.95 -17.89 -6.33
CA GLY A 107 2.21 -18.26 -7.72
C GLY A 107 3.27 -17.36 -8.37
N HIS A 108 3.00 -16.88 -9.59
CA HIS A 108 3.91 -15.99 -10.34
C HIS A 108 3.90 -14.52 -9.88
N TYR A 109 3.21 -14.18 -8.80
CA TYR A 109 3.08 -12.78 -8.36
C TYR A 109 4.44 -12.10 -8.13
N TYR A 110 5.41 -12.79 -7.52
CA TYR A 110 6.73 -12.23 -7.25
C TYR A 110 7.61 -12.07 -8.49
N GLU A 111 7.30 -12.77 -9.60
CA GLU A 111 7.98 -12.55 -10.88
C GLU A 111 7.70 -11.14 -11.43
N THR A 112 6.58 -10.54 -11.01
CA THR A 112 6.23 -9.14 -11.34
C THR A 112 7.03 -8.10 -10.55
N LYS A 113 7.98 -8.55 -9.71
CA LYS A 113 8.84 -7.73 -8.85
C LYS A 113 8.06 -6.70 -8.03
N PRO A 114 7.10 -7.15 -7.19
CA PRO A 114 6.28 -6.24 -6.41
C PRO A 114 7.11 -5.43 -5.40
N GLN A 115 6.65 -4.23 -5.10
CA GLN A 115 7.26 -3.32 -4.15
C GLN A 115 6.25 -2.92 -3.07
N VAL A 116 6.77 -2.65 -1.87
CA VAL A 116 6.02 -2.05 -0.77
C VAL A 116 6.04 -0.54 -0.95
N MET A 117 4.86 0.07 -0.90
CA MET A 117 4.69 1.49 -1.18
C MET A 117 3.68 2.13 -0.22
N PHE A 118 3.71 3.46 -0.17
CA PHE A 118 2.63 4.24 0.42
C PHE A 118 2.23 5.43 -0.46
N ILE A 119 1.02 5.94 -0.25
CA ILE A 119 0.57 7.24 -0.76
C ILE A 119 -0.02 8.07 0.39
N LYS A 120 0.08 9.39 0.25
CA LYS A 120 -0.77 10.31 1.01
C LYS A 120 -2.17 10.32 0.41
N VAL A 121 -3.18 10.22 1.25
CA VAL A 121 -4.58 10.32 0.82
C VAL A 121 -4.85 11.77 0.41
N PRO A 122 -5.30 12.02 -0.83
CA PRO A 122 -5.64 13.38 -1.27
C PRO A 122 -6.81 13.94 -0.45
N THR A 123 -6.79 15.25 -0.21
CA THR A 123 -7.92 15.96 0.40
C THR A 123 -9.10 16.09 -0.56
N HIS A 124 -8.87 16.02 -1.88
CA HIS A 124 -9.88 16.16 -2.93
C HIS A 124 -9.51 15.28 -4.16
N ILE A 125 -10.48 14.59 -4.78
CA ILE A 125 -10.33 13.79 -6.03
C ILE A 125 -11.56 13.95 -6.91
#